data_AF-A0A2E2N4U7-F1
#
_entry.id   AF-A0A2E2N4U7-F1
#
_cell.length_a   1.000
_cell.length_b   1.000
_cell.length_c   1.000
_cell.angle_alpha   90.00
_cell.angle_beta   90.00
_cell.angle_gamma   90.00
#
_symmetry.space_group_name_H-M   'P 1'
#
loop_
_entity.id
_entity.type
_entity.pdbx_description
1 polymer ?
#
loop_
_entity_poly.entity_id
_entity_poly.type
_entity_poly.pdbx_seq_one_letter_code
_entity_poly.pdbx_strand_id
1 'polypeptide(L)'
;MTFSKRLTVLMAHTLIAASMLGCASNRPRDPFAQGLDRGPTPGTLHMMSRLLIDQRQPEKAEFVLQRIIAEHPGYAPAYVELAELQARTFRPDEAIATLEASVANRGKDPVVLNNIGVLYLQQGNADAAVDAFGDAVDLDGGEARYWSNLGLALAMVGRDDEAFSAYRRALSLAETHWNIGVARAARGDGEAAHASFETAMELDPSFANDVAPMGPPTASVPTP
;
A
#
# COMPACT_ATOMS: atom_id res chain seq x y z
N MET A 1 26.72 5.04 -42.46
CA MET A 1 25.94 5.29 -41.22
C MET A 1 26.35 4.32 -40.10
N THR A 2 27.61 4.34 -39.67
CA THR A 2 28.16 3.40 -38.66
C THR A 2 29.17 4.04 -37.71
N PHE A 3 29.35 5.36 -37.77
CA PHE A 3 30.32 6.08 -36.94
C PHE A 3 29.71 6.72 -35.68
N SER A 4 28.39 6.94 -35.66
CA SER A 4 27.67 7.57 -34.53
C SER A 4 27.43 6.60 -33.35
N LYS A 5 27.33 5.29 -33.60
CA LYS A 5 27.06 4.29 -32.54
C LYS A 5 28.30 3.86 -31.73
N ARG A 6 29.53 4.17 -32.18
CA ARG A 6 30.76 3.88 -31.41
C ARG A 6 31.16 5.00 -30.45
N LEU A 7 30.65 6.22 -30.64
CA LEU A 7 30.98 7.37 -29.79
C LEU A 7 30.19 7.40 -28.47
N THR A 8 28.98 6.84 -28.45
CA THR A 8 28.12 6.79 -27.25
C THR A 8 28.60 5.77 -26.21
N VAL A 9 29.24 4.67 -26.64
CA VAL A 9 29.77 3.64 -25.73
C VAL A 9 31.11 4.07 -25.09
N LEU A 10 31.86 4.97 -25.75
CA LEU A 10 33.15 5.46 -25.23
C LEU A 10 33.00 6.55 -24.16
N MET A 11 31.88 7.30 -24.14
CA MET A 11 31.58 8.25 -23.06
C MET A 11 30.97 7.60 -21.80
N ALA A 12 30.43 6.39 -21.90
CA ALA A 12 29.91 5.66 -20.73
C ALA A 12 31.05 5.03 -19.88
N HIS A 13 32.22 4.77 -20.48
CA HIS A 13 33.36 4.19 -19.75
C HIS A 13 34.24 5.24 -19.05
N THR A 14 34.19 6.51 -19.44
CA THR A 14 34.95 7.58 -18.77
C THR A 14 34.29 8.08 -17.49
N LEU A 15 32.97 7.92 -17.33
CA LEU A 15 32.28 8.25 -16.08
C LEU A 15 32.46 7.19 -14.98
N ILE A 16 32.82 5.95 -15.33
CA ILE A 16 33.13 4.88 -14.35
C ILE A 16 34.62 4.92 -13.95
N ALA A 17 35.51 5.45 -14.79
CA ALA A 17 36.93 5.61 -14.45
C ALA A 17 37.20 6.80 -13.50
N ALA A 18 36.34 7.83 -13.51
CA ALA A 18 36.49 9.00 -12.64
C ALA A 18 36.17 8.73 -11.16
N SER A 19 35.43 7.66 -10.85
CA SER A 19 35.16 7.22 -9.48
C SER A 19 36.22 6.25 -8.92
N MET A 20 37.11 5.71 -9.77
CA MET A 20 38.19 4.81 -9.34
C MET A 20 39.56 5.49 -9.12
N LEU A 21 39.75 6.73 -9.58
CA LEU A 21 40.87 7.56 -9.11
C LEU A 21 40.45 8.36 -7.87
N GLY A 22 40.34 7.64 -6.76
CA GLY A 22 40.32 8.22 -5.43
C GLY A 22 41.64 8.92 -5.13
N CYS A 23 41.78 10.18 -5.57
CA CYS A 23 42.65 11.13 -4.90
C CYS A 23 42.08 11.32 -3.50
N ALA A 24 42.72 10.69 -2.51
CA ALA A 24 42.47 10.87 -1.09
C ALA A 24 42.75 12.33 -0.70
N SER A 25 41.77 13.22 -0.93
CA SER A 25 41.73 14.50 -0.24
C SER A 25 41.14 14.26 1.14
N ASN A 26 41.99 14.34 2.15
CA ASN A 26 41.64 14.18 3.56
C ASN A 26 40.91 15.45 4.07
N ARG A 27 39.84 15.87 3.37
CA ARG A 27 38.91 16.89 3.86
C ARG A 27 37.82 16.18 4.65
N PRO A 28 37.41 16.71 5.82
CA PRO A 28 36.21 16.21 6.48
C PRO A 28 35.05 16.29 5.48
N ARG A 29 34.48 15.13 5.15
CA ARG A 29 33.34 15.05 4.22
C ARG A 29 32.19 15.83 4.85
N ASP A 30 31.71 16.85 4.13
CA ASP A 30 30.53 17.61 4.51
C ASP A 30 29.35 16.65 4.73
N PRO A 31 28.71 16.64 5.92
CA PRO A 31 27.53 15.82 6.19
C PRO A 31 26.41 16.05 5.16
N PHE A 32 26.31 17.26 4.59
CA PHE A 32 25.36 17.56 3.52
C PHE A 32 25.74 16.88 2.20
N ALA A 33 27.03 16.81 1.86
CA ALA A 33 27.51 16.09 0.68
C ALA A 33 27.34 14.57 0.81
N GLN A 34 27.42 14.01 2.03
CA GLN A 34 27.12 12.60 2.30
C GLN A 34 25.66 12.22 2.03
N GLY A 35 24.72 13.17 2.09
CA GLY A 35 23.32 12.94 1.74
C GLY A 35 23.09 12.88 0.22
N LEU A 36 23.86 13.63 -0.55
CA LEU A 36 23.74 13.77 -2.01
C LEU A 36 24.39 12.61 -2.79
N ASP A 37 25.34 11.89 -2.19
CA ASP A 37 26.04 10.74 -2.79
C ASP A 37 25.37 9.40 -2.50
N ARG A 38 24.27 9.38 -1.72
CA ARG A 38 23.50 8.15 -1.48
C ARG A 38 22.64 7.88 -2.71
N GLY A 39 22.83 6.71 -3.32
CA GLY A 39 21.96 6.22 -4.37
C GLY A 39 20.48 6.23 -3.94
N PRO A 40 19.55 6.19 -4.91
CA PRO A 40 18.13 6.32 -4.61
C PRO A 40 17.66 5.21 -3.67
N THR A 41 16.93 5.60 -2.63
CA THR A 41 16.37 4.64 -1.66
C THR A 41 15.22 3.83 -2.29
N PRO A 42 14.83 2.67 -1.72
CA PRO A 42 13.65 1.92 -2.18
C PRO A 42 12.39 2.79 -2.21
N GLY A 43 12.21 3.65 -1.19
CA GLY A 43 11.09 4.59 -1.13
C GLY A 43 11.14 5.66 -2.24
N THR A 44 12.33 6.17 -2.57
CA THR A 44 12.51 7.10 -3.69
C THR A 44 12.20 6.44 -5.03
N LEU A 45 12.67 5.22 -5.24
CA LEU A 45 12.39 4.44 -6.45
C LEU A 45 10.90 4.09 -6.56
N HIS A 46 10.25 3.76 -5.44
CA HIS A 46 8.82 3.49 -5.39
C HIS A 46 7.99 4.75 -5.70
N MET A 47 8.37 5.91 -5.17
CA MET A 47 7.72 7.17 -5.56
C MET A 47 7.94 7.48 -7.05
N MET A 48 9.11 7.16 -7.59
CA MET A 48 9.39 7.28 -9.03
C MET A 48 8.52 6.34 -9.86
N SER A 49 8.30 5.09 -9.44
CA SER A 49 7.42 4.16 -10.17
C SER A 49 5.98 4.67 -10.21
N ARG A 50 5.47 5.24 -9.12
CA ARG A 50 4.14 5.90 -9.10
C ARG A 50 4.04 7.04 -10.12
N LEU A 51 5.04 7.92 -10.16
CA LEU A 51 5.09 9.00 -11.15
C LEU A 51 5.12 8.48 -12.59
N LEU A 52 5.80 7.35 -12.84
CA LEU A 52 5.84 6.72 -14.17
C LEU A 52 4.48 6.13 -14.55
N ILE A 53 3.75 5.55 -13.60
CA ILE A 53 2.37 5.07 -13.79
C ILE A 53 1.46 6.24 -14.19
N ASP A 54 1.54 7.37 -13.49
CA ASP A 54 0.76 8.57 -13.78
C ASP A 54 1.08 9.16 -15.15
N GLN A 55 2.34 9.09 -15.56
CA GLN A 55 2.80 9.48 -16.90
C GLN A 55 2.46 8.46 -18.01
N ARG A 56 1.64 7.44 -17.71
CA ARG A 56 1.27 6.37 -18.66
C ARG A 56 2.49 5.63 -19.24
N GLN A 57 3.53 5.44 -18.43
CA GLN A 57 4.73 4.67 -18.77
C GLN A 57 4.84 3.41 -17.90
N PRO A 58 3.86 2.48 -17.99
CA PRO A 58 3.78 1.32 -17.10
C PRO A 58 4.99 0.38 -17.24
N GLU A 59 5.58 0.26 -18.43
CA GLU A 59 6.74 -0.62 -18.65
C GLU A 59 7.98 -0.14 -17.88
N LYS A 60 8.16 1.18 -17.79
CA LYS A 60 9.25 1.76 -16.99
C LYS A 60 8.97 1.63 -15.49
N ALA A 61 7.72 1.81 -15.07
CA ALA A 61 7.34 1.60 -13.68
C ALA A 61 7.58 0.15 -13.25
N GLU A 62 7.17 -0.82 -14.07
CA GLU A 62 7.40 -2.25 -13.86
C GLU A 62 8.89 -2.57 -13.72
N PHE A 63 9.74 -2.06 -14.63
CA PHE A 63 11.19 -2.22 -14.52
C PHE A 63 11.76 -1.70 -13.19
N VAL A 64 11.29 -0.54 -12.74
CA VAL A 64 11.73 0.07 -11.46
C VAL A 64 11.27 -0.77 -10.27
N LEU A 65 10.02 -1.25 -10.28
CA LEU A 65 9.46 -2.07 -9.21
C LEU A 65 10.17 -3.42 -9.10
N GLN A 66 10.43 -4.09 -10.23
CA GLN A 66 11.21 -5.33 -10.27
C GLN A 66 12.63 -5.12 -9.74
N ARG A 67 13.25 -3.98 -10.05
CA ARG A 67 14.56 -3.62 -9.50
C ARG A 67 14.50 -3.44 -7.98
N ILE A 68 13.48 -2.78 -7.44
CA ILE A 68 13.31 -2.64 -5.98
C ILE A 68 13.18 -4.02 -5.33
N ILE A 69 12.35 -4.91 -5.90
CA ILE A 69 12.16 -6.27 -5.39
C ILE A 69 13.48 -7.06 -5.38
N ALA A 70 14.27 -6.96 -6.44
CA ALA A 70 15.55 -7.64 -6.55
C ALA A 70 16.61 -7.13 -5.57
N GLU A 71 16.72 -5.80 -5.39
CA GLU A 71 17.70 -5.18 -4.49
C GLU A 71 17.24 -5.19 -3.02
N HIS A 72 15.92 -5.21 -2.79
CA HIS A 72 15.28 -5.07 -1.49
C HIS A 72 14.05 -6.00 -1.38
N PRO A 73 14.25 -7.33 -1.30
CA PRO A 73 13.14 -8.30 -1.24
C PRO A 73 12.24 -8.12 -0.01
N GLY A 74 12.75 -7.42 1.01
CA GLY A 74 12.01 -6.99 2.19
C GLY A 74 11.24 -5.68 2.03
N TYR A 75 10.93 -5.17 0.83
CA TYR A 75 10.14 -3.94 0.64
C TYR A 75 8.75 -4.22 0.02
N ALA A 76 7.75 -4.47 0.88
CA ALA A 76 6.38 -4.87 0.51
C ALA A 76 5.70 -3.92 -0.48
N PRO A 77 5.80 -2.59 -0.33
CA PRO A 77 5.08 -1.70 -1.22
C PRO A 77 5.42 -1.93 -2.70
N ALA A 78 6.65 -2.34 -3.03
CA ALA A 78 6.99 -2.64 -4.43
C ALA A 78 6.28 -3.87 -4.99
N TYR A 79 6.04 -4.90 -4.19
CA TYR A 79 5.28 -6.08 -4.62
C TYR A 79 3.80 -5.73 -4.85
N VAL A 80 3.21 -4.97 -3.91
CA VAL A 80 1.82 -4.52 -4.01
C VAL A 80 1.63 -3.66 -5.25
N GLU A 81 2.47 -2.65 -5.44
CA GLU A 81 2.35 -1.73 -6.57
C GLU A 81 2.60 -2.44 -7.92
N LEU A 82 3.50 -3.43 -7.95
CA LEU A 82 3.74 -4.25 -9.15
C LEU A 82 2.54 -5.15 -9.48
N ALA A 83 1.97 -5.80 -8.47
CA ALA A 83 0.80 -6.64 -8.64
C ALA A 83 -0.41 -5.83 -9.11
N GLU A 84 -0.64 -4.64 -8.54
CA GLU A 84 -1.69 -3.72 -9.00
C GLU A 84 -1.49 -3.30 -10.46
N LEU A 85 -0.24 -3.00 -10.85
CA LEU A 85 0.09 -2.67 -12.23
C LEU A 85 -0.16 -3.83 -13.19
N GLN A 86 0.20 -5.06 -12.79
CA GLN A 86 -0.05 -6.29 -13.56
C GLN A 86 -1.54 -6.58 -13.69
N ALA A 87 -2.31 -6.45 -12.60
CA ALA A 87 -3.76 -6.61 -12.61
C ALA A 87 -4.43 -5.60 -13.56
N ARG A 88 -4.02 -4.33 -13.51
CA ARG A 88 -4.52 -3.28 -14.43
C ARG A 88 -4.16 -3.52 -15.89
N THR A 89 -3.11 -4.30 -16.16
CA THR A 89 -2.68 -4.68 -17.51
C THR A 89 -3.17 -6.08 -17.92
N PHE A 90 -4.23 -6.57 -17.26
CA PHE A 90 -4.88 -7.86 -17.54
C PHE A 90 -3.96 -9.08 -17.37
N ARG A 91 -3.03 -9.00 -16.41
CA ARG A 91 -2.11 -10.09 -16.02
C ARG A 91 -2.34 -10.51 -14.55
N PRO A 92 -3.55 -10.97 -14.17
CA PRO A 92 -3.87 -11.29 -12.77
C PRO A 92 -3.07 -12.48 -12.22
N ASP A 93 -2.68 -13.45 -13.06
CA ASP A 93 -1.84 -14.59 -12.64
C ASP A 93 -0.44 -14.13 -12.20
N GLU A 94 0.17 -13.21 -12.97
CA GLU A 94 1.46 -12.61 -12.62
C GLU A 94 1.35 -11.76 -11.35
N ALA A 95 0.22 -11.07 -11.17
CA ALA A 95 -0.05 -10.27 -9.99
C ALA A 95 -0.13 -11.14 -8.73
N ILE A 96 -0.86 -12.25 -8.78
CA ILE A 96 -0.95 -13.22 -7.68
C ILE A 96 0.44 -13.78 -7.37
N ALA A 97 1.17 -14.26 -8.38
CA ALA A 97 2.52 -14.81 -8.19
C ALA A 97 3.48 -13.78 -7.56
N THR A 98 3.35 -12.51 -7.92
CA THR A 98 4.15 -11.42 -7.32
C THR A 98 3.82 -11.23 -5.84
N LEU A 99 2.54 -11.24 -5.46
CA LEU A 99 2.14 -11.13 -4.06
C LEU A 99 2.51 -12.38 -3.24
N GLU A 100 2.39 -13.57 -3.82
CA GLU A 100 2.85 -14.82 -3.19
C GLU A 100 4.36 -14.81 -2.96
N ALA A 101 5.14 -14.27 -3.90
CA ALA A 101 6.57 -14.05 -3.71
C ALA A 101 6.86 -13.07 -2.55
N SER A 102 6.02 -12.04 -2.35
CA SER A 102 6.11 -11.16 -1.17
C SER A 102 5.95 -11.96 0.12
N VAL A 103 4.90 -12.80 0.20
CA VAL A 103 4.62 -13.65 1.37
C VAL A 103 5.76 -14.63 1.63
N ALA A 104 6.32 -15.24 0.60
CA ALA A 104 7.43 -16.18 0.72
C ALA A 104 8.72 -15.51 1.26
N ASN A 105 9.00 -14.27 0.86
CA ASN A 105 10.22 -13.56 1.25
C ASN A 105 10.10 -12.82 2.60
N ARG A 106 8.88 -12.40 2.99
CA ARG A 106 8.65 -11.53 4.14
C ARG A 106 7.80 -12.14 5.25
N GLY A 107 7.16 -13.28 4.99
CA GLY A 107 6.11 -13.83 5.82
C GLY A 107 4.73 -13.28 5.45
N LYS A 108 3.69 -13.89 6.03
CA LYS A 108 2.30 -13.48 5.81
C LYS A 108 2.07 -12.04 6.30
N ASP A 109 1.41 -11.24 5.47
CA ASP A 109 1.00 -9.87 5.73
C ASP A 109 -0.50 -9.76 5.38
N PRO A 110 -1.38 -9.34 6.30
CA PRO A 110 -2.82 -9.34 6.07
C PRO A 110 -3.22 -8.44 4.88
N VAL A 111 -2.49 -7.34 4.62
CA VAL A 111 -2.76 -6.46 3.47
C VAL A 111 -2.49 -7.22 2.17
N VAL A 112 -1.37 -7.94 2.11
CA VAL A 112 -0.97 -8.72 0.94
C VAL A 112 -1.95 -9.87 0.68
N LEU A 113 -2.35 -10.58 1.73
CA LEU A 113 -3.33 -11.68 1.66
C LEU A 113 -4.70 -11.18 1.17
N ASN A 114 -5.17 -10.04 1.69
CA ASN A 114 -6.37 -9.41 1.19
C ASN A 114 -6.25 -9.06 -0.31
N ASN A 115 -5.13 -8.51 -0.75
CA ASN A 115 -4.93 -8.18 -2.16
C ASN A 115 -4.89 -9.44 -3.05
N ILE A 116 -4.30 -10.55 -2.58
CA ILE A 116 -4.38 -11.85 -3.25
C ILE A 116 -5.83 -12.30 -3.39
N GLY A 117 -6.63 -12.21 -2.32
CA GLY A 117 -8.04 -12.57 -2.34
C GLY A 117 -8.85 -11.75 -3.35
N VAL A 118 -8.58 -10.45 -3.45
CA VAL A 118 -9.22 -9.57 -4.46
C VAL A 118 -8.88 -10.03 -5.87
N LEU A 119 -7.63 -10.41 -6.14
CA LEU A 119 -7.23 -10.92 -7.46
C LEU A 119 -7.90 -12.27 -7.77
N TYR A 120 -8.04 -13.16 -6.78
CA TYR A 120 -8.78 -14.40 -6.96
C TYR A 120 -10.26 -14.16 -7.29
N LEU A 121 -10.91 -13.20 -6.64
CA LEU A 121 -12.28 -12.78 -7.01
C LEU A 121 -12.35 -12.26 -8.45
N GLN A 122 -11.37 -11.47 -8.89
CA GLN A 122 -11.30 -10.98 -10.27
C GLN A 122 -11.16 -12.11 -11.31
N GLN A 123 -10.54 -13.23 -10.92
CA GLN A 123 -10.43 -14.44 -11.74
C GLN A 123 -11.67 -15.35 -11.65
N GLY A 124 -12.62 -15.03 -10.78
CA GLY A 124 -13.79 -15.87 -10.50
C GLY A 124 -13.49 -17.08 -9.61
N ASN A 125 -12.30 -17.15 -9.01
CA ASN A 125 -11.92 -18.20 -8.07
C ASN A 125 -12.31 -17.80 -6.64
N ALA A 126 -13.61 -17.84 -6.36
CA ALA A 126 -14.14 -17.39 -5.08
C ALA A 126 -13.69 -18.26 -3.90
N ASP A 127 -13.47 -19.57 -4.09
CA ASP A 127 -12.95 -20.47 -3.05
C ASP A 127 -11.55 -20.05 -2.59
N ALA A 128 -10.61 -19.82 -3.53
CA ALA A 128 -9.27 -19.34 -3.17
C ALA A 128 -9.28 -17.94 -2.53
N ALA A 129 -10.25 -17.10 -2.91
CA ALA A 129 -10.44 -15.81 -2.27
C ALA A 129 -10.90 -15.96 -0.81
N VAL A 130 -11.80 -16.90 -0.50
CA VAL A 130 -12.22 -17.19 0.88
C VAL A 130 -11.02 -17.56 1.73
N ASP A 131 -10.14 -18.43 1.25
CA ASP A 131 -8.94 -18.84 1.99
C ASP A 131 -8.00 -17.64 2.25
N ALA A 132 -7.74 -16.83 1.22
CA ALA A 132 -6.85 -15.67 1.34
C ALA A 132 -7.41 -14.59 2.28
N PHE A 133 -8.71 -14.30 2.21
CA PHE A 133 -9.35 -13.35 3.14
C PHE A 133 -9.46 -13.92 4.56
N GLY A 134 -9.69 -15.23 4.69
CA GLY A 134 -9.68 -15.95 5.96
C GLY A 134 -8.35 -15.80 6.68
N ASP A 135 -7.25 -16.07 5.96
CA ASP A 135 -5.90 -15.85 6.46
C ASP A 135 -5.65 -14.38 6.86
N ALA A 136 -6.22 -13.41 6.13
CA ALA A 136 -6.08 -11.98 6.46
C ALA A 136 -6.81 -11.60 7.75
N VAL A 137 -8.06 -12.06 7.95
CA VAL A 137 -8.83 -11.77 9.18
C VAL A 137 -8.28 -12.51 10.41
N ASP A 138 -7.66 -13.67 10.21
CA ASP A 138 -6.99 -14.42 11.29
C ASP A 138 -5.73 -13.70 11.79
N LEU A 139 -5.02 -13.00 10.89
CA LEU A 139 -3.86 -12.20 11.24
C LEU A 139 -4.24 -10.82 11.80
N ASP A 140 -5.26 -10.18 11.25
CA ASP A 140 -5.77 -8.90 11.70
C ASP A 140 -7.30 -8.82 11.58
N GLY A 141 -7.98 -9.23 12.64
CA GLY A 141 -9.44 -9.15 12.72
C GLY A 141 -9.99 -7.76 13.03
N GLY A 142 -9.15 -6.72 13.12
CA GLY A 142 -9.55 -5.35 13.42
C GLY A 142 -9.89 -4.51 12.17
N GLU A 143 -9.48 -4.96 10.99
CA GLU A 143 -9.74 -4.27 9.73
C GLU A 143 -11.05 -4.75 9.10
N ALA A 144 -12.05 -3.86 9.06
CA ALA A 144 -13.38 -4.19 8.57
C ALA A 144 -13.40 -4.50 7.06
N ARG A 145 -12.49 -3.94 6.26
CA ARG A 145 -12.40 -4.27 4.83
C ARG A 145 -12.13 -5.75 4.58
N TYR A 146 -11.30 -6.40 5.42
CA TYR A 146 -11.01 -7.83 5.29
C TYR A 146 -12.26 -8.68 5.54
N TRP A 147 -13.04 -8.32 6.57
CA TRP A 147 -14.32 -8.97 6.86
C TRP A 147 -15.36 -8.76 5.75
N SER A 148 -15.45 -7.56 5.18
CA SER A 148 -16.34 -7.28 4.05
C SER A 148 -15.97 -8.10 2.80
N ASN A 149 -14.68 -8.20 2.49
CA ASN A 149 -14.20 -8.97 1.36
C ASN A 149 -14.38 -10.48 1.55
N LEU A 150 -14.13 -10.98 2.78
CA LEU A 150 -14.44 -12.35 3.15
C LEU A 150 -15.94 -12.66 3.00
N GLY A 151 -16.80 -11.76 3.46
CA GLY A 151 -18.26 -11.88 3.31
C GLY A 151 -18.69 -11.98 1.84
N LEU A 152 -18.08 -11.17 0.97
CA LEU A 152 -18.34 -11.21 -0.47
C LEU A 152 -17.92 -12.55 -1.08
N ALA A 153 -16.72 -13.02 -0.77
CA ALA A 153 -16.22 -14.30 -1.28
C ALA A 153 -17.08 -15.48 -0.79
N LEU A 154 -17.48 -15.48 0.49
CA LEU A 154 -18.35 -16.49 1.09
C LEU A 154 -19.73 -16.53 0.43
N ALA A 155 -20.33 -15.37 0.14
CA ALA A 155 -21.61 -15.29 -0.57
C ALA A 155 -21.48 -15.85 -2.00
N MET A 156 -20.38 -15.57 -2.69
CA MET A 156 -20.14 -16.09 -4.05
C MET A 156 -20.02 -17.62 -4.10
N VAL A 157 -19.56 -18.27 -3.02
CA VAL A 157 -19.51 -19.73 -2.91
C VAL A 157 -20.75 -20.34 -2.23
N GLY A 158 -21.77 -19.53 -1.93
CA GLY A 158 -23.05 -19.99 -1.35
C GLY A 158 -23.01 -20.28 0.16
N ARG A 159 -22.01 -19.76 0.88
CA ARG A 159 -21.87 -19.88 2.35
C ARG A 159 -22.53 -18.68 3.05
N ASP A 160 -23.83 -18.52 2.83
CA ASP A 160 -24.58 -17.30 3.18
C ASP A 160 -24.57 -16.95 4.69
N ASP A 161 -24.68 -17.94 5.57
CA ASP A 161 -24.66 -17.71 7.04
C ASP A 161 -23.30 -17.18 7.53
N GLU A 162 -22.22 -17.67 6.93
CA GLU A 162 -20.87 -17.24 7.23
C GLU A 162 -20.60 -15.86 6.61
N ALA A 163 -21.10 -15.61 5.40
CA ALA A 163 -21.05 -14.30 4.77
C ALA A 163 -21.76 -13.24 5.64
N PHE A 164 -22.97 -13.53 6.11
CA PHE A 164 -23.72 -12.65 7.00
C PHE A 164 -22.96 -12.37 8.30
N SER A 165 -22.32 -13.39 8.87
CA SER A 165 -21.51 -13.24 10.07
C SER A 165 -20.29 -12.33 9.83
N ALA A 166 -19.63 -12.48 8.69
CA ALA A 166 -18.50 -11.64 8.30
C ALA A 166 -18.93 -10.18 8.07
N TYR A 167 -20.02 -9.94 7.35
CA TYR A 167 -20.55 -8.59 7.15
C TYR A 167 -20.96 -7.92 8.46
N ARG A 168 -21.61 -8.66 9.36
CA ARG A 168 -21.95 -8.14 10.70
C ARG A 168 -20.70 -7.75 11.48
N ARG A 169 -19.60 -8.49 11.33
CA ARG A 169 -18.33 -8.16 11.98
C ARG A 169 -17.73 -6.87 11.42
N ALA A 170 -17.76 -6.69 10.09
CA ALA A 170 -17.33 -5.45 9.44
C ALA A 170 -18.13 -4.23 9.95
N LEU A 171 -19.47 -4.33 10.00
CA LEU A 171 -20.33 -3.26 10.49
C LEU A 171 -20.07 -2.91 11.97
N SER A 172 -19.90 -3.92 12.82
CA SER A 172 -19.59 -3.73 14.24
C SER A 172 -18.28 -2.95 14.46
N LEU A 173 -17.28 -3.14 13.58
CA LEU A 173 -16.04 -2.37 13.63
C LEU A 173 -16.28 -0.90 13.25
N ALA A 174 -17.10 -0.62 12.22
CA ALA A 174 -17.50 0.74 11.86
C ALA A 174 -18.21 1.46 13.01
N GLU A 175 -19.20 0.81 13.64
CA GLU A 175 -19.90 1.30 14.83
C GLU A 175 -18.93 1.56 16.01
N THR A 176 -17.92 0.71 16.18
CA THR A 176 -16.92 0.87 17.24
C THR A 176 -16.08 2.13 17.01
N HIS A 177 -15.63 2.36 15.78
CA HIS A 177 -14.89 3.58 15.41
C HIS A 177 -15.73 4.84 15.64
N TRP A 178 -17.02 4.80 15.28
CA TRP A 178 -17.95 5.89 15.55
C TRP A 178 -18.04 6.20 17.05
N ASN A 179 -18.26 5.18 17.88
CA ASN A 179 -18.40 5.35 19.33
C ASN A 179 -17.10 5.85 20.01
N ILE A 180 -15.93 5.44 19.51
CA ILE A 180 -14.63 5.97 19.97
C ILE A 180 -14.53 7.46 19.63
N GLY A 181 -14.96 7.87 18.43
CA GLY A 181 -15.04 9.27 18.03
C GLY A 181 -15.90 10.09 18.98
N VAL A 182 -17.11 9.60 19.30
CA VAL A 182 -18.02 10.25 20.26
C VAL A 182 -17.36 10.38 21.64
N ALA A 183 -16.73 9.32 22.15
CA ALA A 183 -16.09 9.33 23.45
C ALA A 183 -14.88 10.29 23.52
N ARG A 184 -14.11 10.42 22.44
CA ARG A 184 -12.96 11.36 22.33
C ARG A 184 -13.42 12.80 22.25
N ALA A 185 -14.47 13.07 21.48
CA ALA A 185 -15.08 14.40 21.38
C ALA A 185 -15.58 14.87 22.76
N ALA A 186 -16.24 13.99 23.52
CA ALA A 186 -16.69 14.28 24.88
C ALA A 186 -15.55 14.58 25.87
N ARG A 187 -14.34 14.09 25.60
CA ARG A 187 -13.12 14.37 26.39
C ARG A 187 -12.34 15.61 25.92
N GLY A 188 -12.81 16.30 24.87
CA GLY A 188 -12.14 17.46 24.28
C GLY A 188 -11.00 17.13 23.32
N ASP A 189 -10.80 15.85 22.98
CA ASP A 189 -9.79 15.42 22.00
C ASP A 189 -10.39 15.41 20.58
N GLY A 190 -10.56 16.62 20.03
CA GLY A 190 -11.26 16.82 18.75
C GLY A 190 -10.54 16.23 17.54
N GLU A 191 -9.21 16.26 17.51
CA GLU A 191 -8.42 15.73 16.40
C GLU A 191 -8.52 14.20 16.33
N ALA A 192 -8.33 13.51 17.47
CA ALA A 192 -8.43 12.06 17.50
C ALA A 192 -9.89 11.56 17.36
N ALA A 193 -10.87 12.39 17.72
CA ALA A 193 -12.28 12.12 17.44
C ALA A 193 -12.56 12.15 15.94
N HIS A 194 -12.08 13.18 15.24
CA HIS A 194 -12.27 13.34 13.79
C HIS A 194 -11.73 12.14 13.02
N ALA A 195 -10.49 11.72 13.32
CA ALA A 195 -9.90 10.53 12.69
C ALA A 195 -10.75 9.26 12.90
N SER A 196 -11.38 9.11 14.08
CA SER A 196 -12.24 7.93 14.36
C SER A 196 -13.56 7.99 13.58
N PHE A 197 -14.13 9.19 13.43
CA PHE A 197 -15.32 9.40 12.62
C PHE A 197 -15.04 9.19 11.13
N GLU A 198 -13.90 9.66 10.62
CA GLU A 198 -13.47 9.40 9.25
C GLU A 198 -13.38 7.89 8.99
N THR A 199 -12.69 7.14 9.86
CA THR A 199 -12.64 5.67 9.74
C THR A 199 -14.03 5.04 9.75
N ALA A 200 -14.93 5.48 10.64
CA ALA A 200 -16.29 4.95 10.67
C ALA A 200 -17.04 5.19 9.35
N MET A 201 -16.91 6.38 8.76
CA MET A 201 -17.56 6.75 7.49
C MET A 201 -16.93 6.08 6.27
N GLU A 202 -15.61 5.81 6.30
CA GLU A 202 -14.94 5.01 5.29
C GLU A 202 -15.46 3.56 5.27
N LEU A 203 -15.75 3.01 6.45
CA LEU A 203 -16.25 1.65 6.61
C LEU A 203 -17.76 1.52 6.37
N ASP A 204 -18.54 2.51 6.82
CA ASP A 204 -19.97 2.63 6.56
C ASP A 204 -20.34 4.11 6.29
N PRO A 205 -20.55 4.49 5.02
CA PRO A 205 -20.93 5.85 4.65
C PRO A 205 -22.26 6.33 5.25
N SER A 206 -23.10 5.44 5.79
CA SER A 206 -24.36 5.81 6.43
C SER A 206 -24.15 6.75 7.63
N PHE A 207 -23.01 6.60 8.33
CA PHE A 207 -22.62 7.47 9.43
C PHE A 207 -22.47 8.93 9.03
N ALA A 208 -22.22 9.24 7.76
CA ALA A 208 -22.14 10.63 7.29
C ALA A 208 -23.46 11.40 7.44
N ASN A 209 -24.60 10.68 7.41
CA ASN A 209 -25.92 11.27 7.61
C ASN A 209 -26.22 11.57 9.09
N ASP A 210 -25.50 10.93 10.02
CA ASP A 210 -25.67 11.12 11.47
C ASP A 210 -24.88 12.32 12.02
N VAL A 211 -24.02 12.96 11.20
CA VAL A 211 -23.07 14.01 11.62
C VAL A 211 -23.69 15.41 11.76
N ALA A 212 -24.91 15.65 11.29
CA ALA A 212 -25.56 16.95 11.43
C ALA A 212 -26.36 17.05 12.75
N PRO A 213 -26.01 17.90 13.76
CA PRO A 213 -24.88 18.84 13.89
C PRO A 213 -24.09 18.60 15.20
N MET A 214 -23.03 17.80 15.17
CA MET A 214 -21.92 18.02 16.12
C MET A 214 -21.11 19.18 15.53
N GLY A 215 -21.47 20.41 15.90
CA GLY A 215 -20.81 21.62 15.40
C GLY A 215 -19.28 21.53 15.53
N PRO A 216 -18.51 22.30 14.73
CA PRO A 216 -17.05 22.29 14.82
C PRO A 216 -16.66 22.49 16.29
N PRO A 217 -15.60 21.81 16.79
CA PRO A 217 -15.21 21.89 18.19
C PRO A 217 -15.08 23.37 18.55
N THR A 218 -16.06 23.88 19.31
CA THR A 218 -16.02 25.26 19.74
C THR A 218 -14.91 25.32 20.75
N ALA A 219 -13.77 25.85 20.30
CA ALA A 219 -12.71 26.32 21.17
C ALA A 219 -13.30 27.42 22.04
N SER A 220 -13.98 27.03 23.12
CA SER A 220 -14.28 27.90 24.25
C SER A 220 -12.98 28.07 25.01
N VAL A 221 -12.08 28.88 24.45
CA VAL A 221 -10.99 29.48 25.21
C VAL A 221 -11.67 30.33 26.29
N PRO A 222 -11.48 30.05 27.59
CA PRO A 222 -11.90 30.99 28.60
C PRO A 222 -11.01 32.22 28.45
N THR A 223 -11.58 33.35 28.02
CA THR A 223 -10.90 34.64 28.12
C THR A 223 -10.69 34.98 29.60
N PRO A 224 -9.56 35.64 29.94
CA PRO A 224 -9.10 35.82 31.33
C PRO A 224 -10.07 36.63 32.20
#